data_AF-A0AAD1IVA2-F1
#
_entry.id   AF-A0AAD1IVA2-F1
#
_cell.length_a   1.000
_cell.length_b   1.000
_cell.length_c   1.000
_cell.angle_alpha   90.00
_cell.angle_beta   90.00
_cell.angle_gamma   90.00
#
_symmetry.space_group_name_H-M   'P 1'
#
loop_
_entity.id
_entity.type
_entity.pdbx_description
1 polymer ?
#
loop_
_entity_poly.entity_id
_entity_poly.type
_entity_poly.pdbx_seq_one_letter_code
_entity_poly.pdbx_strand_id
1 'polypeptide(L)'
;MITPGTGKTHLSVGLARAAAHAGYRTYFTTAADLAARCHRAAIEGRWATTMRFFAGPTLLVIDELGYLPLPAEAASALFQVVSQRYLKTSIVITTNRGVGAWGEILGDTTVAAAMLDRLLHRSVVINLDGESYRLRDHHAAAETLRRTTTGTRQQLH
;
A
#
# COMPACT_ATOMS: atom_id res chain seq x y z
N MET A 1 2.32 5.75 -10.99
CA MET A 1 3.70 5.25 -10.86
C MET A 1 4.44 6.04 -9.77
N ILE A 2 5.53 5.46 -9.24
CA ILE A 2 6.73 5.91 -8.50
C ILE A 2 6.76 7.13 -7.53
N THR A 3 6.04 8.25 -7.68
CA THR A 3 6.32 9.43 -6.83
C THR A 3 5.69 9.31 -5.41
N PRO A 4 6.44 9.38 -4.30
CA PRO A 4 5.87 9.39 -2.95
C PRO A 4 4.94 10.59 -2.75
N GLY A 5 3.83 10.40 -2.03
CA GLY A 5 2.93 11.51 -1.69
C GLY A 5 1.93 11.92 -2.77
N THR A 6 1.75 11.17 -3.86
CA THR A 6 0.75 11.47 -4.91
C THR A 6 -0.68 11.02 -4.61
N GLY A 7 -1.01 10.74 -3.34
CA GLY A 7 -2.36 10.37 -2.93
C GLY A 7 -2.75 8.90 -3.11
N LYS A 8 -1.81 7.99 -3.43
CA LYS A 8 -2.06 6.53 -3.54
C LYS A 8 -2.77 5.94 -2.31
N THR A 9 -2.22 6.18 -1.12
CA THR A 9 -2.84 5.77 0.15
C THR A 9 -4.17 6.47 0.39
N HIS A 10 -4.29 7.75 0.01
CA HIS A 10 -5.54 8.49 0.20
C HIS A 10 -6.68 7.92 -0.65
N LEU A 11 -6.38 7.55 -1.90
CA LEU A 11 -7.33 6.90 -2.80
C LEU A 11 -7.71 5.49 -2.30
N SER A 12 -6.73 4.70 -1.86
CA SER A 12 -6.99 3.35 -1.35
C SER A 12 -7.82 3.36 -0.06
N VAL A 13 -7.55 4.32 0.85
CA VAL A 13 -8.35 4.56 2.06
C VAL A 13 -9.75 5.06 1.71
N GLY A 14 -9.89 5.98 0.75
CA GLY A 14 -11.19 6.47 0.29
C GLY A 14 -12.06 5.35 -0.26
N LEU A 15 -11.49 4.48 -1.10
CA LEU A 15 -12.16 3.30 -1.63
C LEU A 15 -12.54 2.30 -0.53
N ALA A 16 -11.62 2.02 0.40
CA ALA A 16 -11.90 1.14 1.54
C ALA A 16 -13.04 1.69 2.41
N ARG A 17 -13.05 2.99 2.67
CA ARG A 17 -14.11 3.66 3.43
C ARG A 17 -15.45 3.56 2.71
N ALA A 18 -15.50 3.84 1.41
CA ALA A 18 -16.72 3.71 0.62
C ALA A 18 -17.27 2.27 0.62
N ALA A 19 -16.40 1.27 0.44
CA ALA A 19 -16.77 -0.13 0.50
C ALA A 19 -17.30 -0.54 1.89
N ALA A 20 -16.67 -0.06 2.97
CA ALA A 20 -17.14 -0.29 4.32
C ALA A 20 -18.52 0.33 4.57
N HIS A 21 -18.77 1.56 4.10
CA HIS A 21 -20.08 2.22 4.21
C HIS A 21 -21.16 1.48 3.43
N ALA A 22 -20.81 0.84 2.31
CA ALA A 22 -21.71 -0.03 1.55
C ALA A 22 -21.93 -1.42 2.19
N GLY A 23 -21.37 -1.68 3.38
CA GLY A 23 -21.55 -2.93 4.11
C GLY A 23 -20.59 -4.06 3.72
N TYR A 24 -19.59 -3.79 2.88
CA TYR A 24 -18.58 -4.80 2.54
C TYR A 24 -17.57 -4.96 3.67
N ARG A 25 -17.17 -6.20 3.94
CA ARG A 25 -16.07 -6.48 4.86
C ARG A 25 -14.76 -6.00 4.25
N THR A 26 -14.17 -4.97 4.83
CA THR A 26 -12.91 -4.38 4.35
C THR A 26 -11.80 -4.54 5.37
N TYR A 27 -10.57 -4.76 4.91
CA TYR A 27 -9.38 -4.74 5.76
C TYR A 27 -8.25 -3.97 5.10
N PHE A 28 -7.56 -3.13 5.87
CA PHE A 28 -6.43 -2.34 5.42
C PHE A 28 -5.18 -2.74 6.23
N THR A 29 -4.05 -2.93 5.56
CA THR A 29 -2.76 -3.24 6.17
C THR A 29 -1.63 -2.72 5.30
N THR A 30 -0.47 -2.44 5.89
CA THR A 30 0.76 -2.28 5.12
C THR A 30 1.32 -3.65 4.71
N ALA A 31 2.14 -3.69 3.67
CA ALA A 31 2.89 -4.89 3.29
C ALA A 31 3.83 -5.36 4.42
N ALA A 32 4.41 -4.42 5.18
CA ALA A 32 5.27 -4.70 6.32
C ALA A 32 4.50 -5.33 7.50
N ASP A 33 3.32 -4.82 7.84
CA ASP A 33 2.49 -5.40 8.91
C ASP A 33 1.94 -6.77 8.53
N LEU A 34 1.58 -6.96 7.26
CA LEU A 34 1.21 -8.27 6.72
C LEU A 34 2.37 -9.25 6.89
N ALA A 35 3.58 -8.86 6.50
CA ALA A 35 4.79 -9.66 6.66
C ALA A 35 5.04 -10.03 8.12
N ALA A 36 5.04 -9.05 9.03
CA ALA A 36 5.27 -9.25 10.45
C ALA A 36 4.23 -10.18 11.08
N ARG A 37 2.96 -10.05 10.68
CA ARG A 37 1.89 -10.93 11.17
C ARG A 37 2.05 -12.36 10.67
N CYS A 38 2.41 -12.53 9.40
CA CYS A 38 2.66 -13.85 8.82
C CYS A 38 3.87 -14.54 9.47
N HIS A 39 4.95 -13.79 9.73
CA HIS A 39 6.12 -14.31 10.44
C HIS A 39 5.76 -14.82 11.85
N ARG A 40 5.04 -14.02 12.65
CA ARG A 40 4.54 -14.47 13.97
C ARG A 40 3.64 -15.70 13.85
N ALA A 41 2.75 -15.73 12.86
CA ALA A 41 1.85 -16.84 12.65
C ALA A 41 2.59 -18.14 12.27
N ALA A 42 3.72 -18.05 11.57
CA ALA A 42 4.56 -19.19 11.27
C ALA A 42 5.20 -19.75 12.53
N ILE A 43 5.76 -18.90 13.39
CA ILE A 43 6.39 -19.29 14.66
C ILE A 43 5.38 -19.92 15.62
N GLU A 44 4.19 -19.34 15.71
CA GLU A 44 3.14 -19.77 16.65
C GLU A 44 2.26 -20.91 16.11
N GLY A 45 2.52 -21.44 14.90
CA GLY A 45 1.71 -22.48 14.28
C GLY A 45 0.28 -22.03 13.89
N ARG A 46 0.05 -20.72 13.76
CA ARG A 46 -1.25 -20.10 13.42
C ARG A 46 -1.35 -19.65 11.95
N TRP A 47 -0.51 -20.21 11.08
CA TRP A 47 -0.43 -19.84 9.67
C TRP A 47 -1.77 -19.95 8.94
N ALA A 48 -2.42 -21.11 9.04
CA ALA A 48 -3.70 -21.37 8.36
C ALA A 48 -4.79 -20.38 8.80
N THR A 49 -4.86 -20.06 10.09
CA THR A 49 -5.80 -19.08 10.65
C THR A 49 -5.52 -17.67 10.12
N THR A 50 -4.24 -17.30 10.02
CA THR A 50 -3.82 -15.99 9.50
C THR A 50 -4.12 -15.85 8.01
N MET A 51 -3.91 -16.90 7.22
CA MET A 51 -4.29 -16.90 5.80
C MET A 51 -5.81 -16.76 5.62
N ARG A 52 -6.61 -17.51 6.39
CA ARG A 52 -8.09 -17.36 6.40
C ARG A 52 -8.52 -15.95 6.78
N PHE A 53 -7.83 -15.33 7.74
CA PHE A 53 -8.08 -13.94 8.11
C PHE A 53 -7.89 -13.01 6.91
N PHE A 54 -6.78 -13.11 6.17
CA PHE A 54 -6.53 -12.26 5.01
C PHE A 54 -7.41 -12.60 3.80
N ALA A 55 -7.90 -13.82 3.68
CA ALA A 55 -8.85 -14.22 2.64
C ALA A 55 -10.30 -13.76 2.93
N GLY A 56 -10.67 -13.56 4.20
CA GLY A 56 -12.03 -13.28 4.63
C GLY A 56 -12.68 -11.96 4.17
N PRO A 57 -11.95 -10.81 4.14
CA PRO A 57 -12.51 -9.55 3.67
C PRO A 57 -12.91 -9.60 2.20
N THR A 58 -14.02 -8.95 1.84
CA THR A 58 -14.43 -8.73 0.44
C THR A 58 -13.43 -7.80 -0.26
N LEU A 59 -12.92 -6.79 0.45
CA LEU A 59 -11.87 -5.89 -0.01
C LEU A 59 -10.67 -5.94 0.95
N LEU A 60 -9.50 -6.31 0.43
CA LEU A 60 -8.23 -6.24 1.14
C LEU A 60 -7.36 -5.15 0.50
N VAL A 61 -6.93 -4.18 1.30
CA VAL A 61 -5.96 -3.16 0.89
C VAL A 61 -4.60 -3.49 1.49
N ILE A 62 -3.59 -3.56 0.63
CA ILE A 62 -2.18 -3.76 0.99
C ILE A 62 -1.41 -2.51 0.55
N ASP A 63 -1.07 -1.67 1.52
CA ASP A 63 -0.40 -0.40 1.29
C ASP A 63 1.13 -0.54 1.32
N GLU A 64 1.83 0.35 0.62
CA GLU A 64 3.28 0.55 0.70
C GLU A 64 4.14 -0.67 0.29
N LEU A 65 3.66 -1.46 -0.68
CA LEU A 65 4.47 -2.55 -1.23
C LEU A 65 5.70 -2.00 -1.98
N GLY A 66 6.89 -2.45 -1.60
CA GLY A 66 8.15 -2.09 -2.28
C GLY A 66 8.96 -0.94 -1.65
N TYR A 67 8.58 -0.49 -0.44
CA TYR A 67 9.40 0.45 0.32
C TYR A 67 10.66 -0.22 0.90
N LEU A 68 10.54 -1.46 1.38
CA LEU A 68 11.64 -2.29 1.86
C LEU A 68 11.62 -3.66 1.15
N PRO A 69 12.78 -4.31 0.93
CA PRO A 69 12.84 -5.69 0.51
C PRO A 69 12.07 -6.57 1.50
N LEU A 70 11.23 -7.47 0.99
CA LEU A 70 10.50 -8.40 1.85
C LEU A 70 11.39 -9.61 2.16
N PRO A 71 11.41 -10.11 3.41
CA PRO A 71 11.97 -11.42 3.70
C PRO A 71 11.29 -12.50 2.84
N ALA A 72 12.00 -13.57 2.49
CA ALA A 72 11.46 -14.65 1.64
C ALA A 72 10.14 -15.26 2.19
N GLU A 73 10.03 -15.37 3.51
CA GLU A 73 8.79 -15.80 4.18
C GLU A 73 7.62 -14.85 3.92
N ALA A 74 7.89 -13.54 3.94
CA ALA A 74 6.89 -12.51 3.70
C ALA A 74 6.46 -12.45 2.23
N ALA A 75 7.41 -12.63 1.29
CA ALA A 75 7.11 -12.78 -0.13
C ALA A 75 6.21 -14.00 -0.39
N SER A 76 6.53 -15.13 0.24
CA SER A 76 5.71 -16.35 0.19
C SER A 76 4.31 -16.13 0.77
N ALA A 77 4.22 -15.43 1.90
CA ALA A 77 2.95 -15.08 2.52
C ALA A 77 2.06 -14.24 1.58
N LEU A 78 2.65 -13.21 0.98
CA LEU A 78 1.97 -12.31 0.07
C LEU A 78 1.48 -13.04 -1.18
N PHE A 79 2.29 -13.94 -1.74
CA PHE A 79 1.90 -14.82 -2.84
C PHE A 79 0.71 -15.72 -2.46
N GLN A 80 0.72 -16.32 -1.25
CA GLN A 80 -0.39 -17.15 -0.79
C GLN A 80 -1.68 -16.33 -0.61
N VAL A 81 -1.60 -15.12 -0.04
CA VAL A 81 -2.75 -14.22 0.10
C VAL A 81 -3.34 -13.87 -1.26
N VAL A 82 -2.51 -13.48 -2.24
CA VAL A 82 -2.97 -13.19 -3.60
C VAL A 82 -3.61 -14.42 -4.24
N SER A 83 -2.96 -15.58 -4.13
CA SER A 83 -3.45 -16.83 -4.73
C SER A 83 -4.80 -17.27 -4.14
N GLN A 84 -5.01 -17.10 -2.82
CA GLN A 84 -6.27 -17.46 -2.18
C GLN A 84 -7.44 -16.54 -2.57
N ARG A 85 -7.13 -15.27 -2.86
CA ARG A 85 -8.11 -14.23 -3.20
C ARG A 85 -8.37 -14.10 -4.71
N TYR A 86 -7.46 -14.62 -5.54
CA TYR A 86 -7.57 -14.62 -6.99
C TYR A 86 -8.94 -15.17 -7.44
N LEU A 87 -9.65 -14.38 -8.25
CA LEU A 87 -11.01 -14.63 -8.75
C LEU A 87 -12.10 -14.84 -7.67
N LYS A 88 -11.83 -14.52 -6.40
CA LYS A 88 -12.81 -14.65 -5.30
C LYS A 88 -13.16 -13.31 -4.67
N THR A 89 -12.18 -12.48 -4.37
CA THR A 89 -12.36 -11.22 -3.65
C THR A 89 -11.39 -10.15 -4.15
N SER A 90 -11.68 -8.88 -3.88
CA SER A 90 -10.91 -7.76 -4.41
C SER A 90 -9.66 -7.48 -3.58
N ILE A 91 -8.56 -7.12 -4.27
CA ILE A 91 -7.32 -6.67 -3.66
C ILE A 91 -6.99 -5.29 -4.23
N VAL A 92 -6.62 -4.35 -3.37
CA VAL A 92 -6.01 -3.08 -3.76
C VAL A 92 -4.58 -3.10 -3.25
N ILE A 93 -3.61 -2.86 -4.13
CA ILE A 93 -2.21 -2.76 -3.76
C ILE A 93 -1.73 -1.36 -4.11
N THR A 94 -1.07 -0.70 -3.18
CA THR A 94 -0.32 0.53 -3.50
C THR A 94 1.17 0.23 -3.49
N THR A 95 1.87 0.80 -4.45
CA THR A 95 3.32 0.66 -4.57
C THR A 95 3.94 1.95 -5.10
N ASN A 96 5.15 2.24 -4.63
CA ASN A 96 6.03 3.27 -5.15
C ASN A 96 7.08 2.71 -6.13
N ARG A 97 7.01 1.42 -6.47
CA ARG A 97 7.90 0.76 -7.41
C ARG A 97 7.13 0.34 -8.65
N GLY A 98 7.79 0.40 -9.81
CA GLY A 98 7.22 -0.15 -11.04
C GLY A 98 7.07 -1.67 -10.94
N VAL A 99 6.12 -2.23 -11.70
CA VAL A 99 5.86 -3.67 -11.76
C VAL A 99 7.13 -4.48 -12.08
N GLY A 100 8.03 -3.95 -12.92
CA GLY A 100 9.30 -4.60 -13.25
C GLY A 100 10.26 -4.78 -12.06
N ALA A 101 10.12 -3.99 -10.99
CA ALA A 101 10.98 -4.10 -9.80
C ALA A 101 10.46 -5.14 -8.78
N TRP A 102 9.35 -5.82 -9.05
CA TRP A 102 8.77 -6.77 -8.10
C TRP A 102 9.60 -8.04 -7.93
N GLY A 103 10.43 -8.40 -8.92
CA GLY A 103 11.41 -9.47 -8.76
C GLY A 103 12.39 -9.19 -7.62
N GLU A 104 12.89 -7.96 -7.51
CA GLU A 104 13.79 -7.54 -6.43
C GLU A 104 13.07 -7.48 -5.07
N ILE A 105 11.82 -6.99 -5.05
CA ILE A 105 11.02 -6.86 -3.82
C ILE A 105 10.70 -8.23 -3.22
N LEU A 106 10.39 -9.21 -4.07
CA LEU A 106 9.99 -10.56 -3.67
C LEU A 106 11.17 -11.54 -3.57
N GLY A 107 12.36 -11.14 -4.04
CA GLY A 107 13.57 -11.97 -4.04
C GLY A 107 13.58 -13.11 -5.07
N ASP A 108 12.53 -13.23 -5.89
CA ASP A 108 12.41 -14.26 -6.91
C ASP A 108 11.55 -13.72 -8.08
N THR A 109 12.16 -13.63 -9.26
CA THR A 109 11.52 -13.14 -10.49
C THR A 109 10.41 -14.06 -10.99
N THR A 110 10.50 -15.37 -10.75
CA THR A 110 9.48 -16.37 -11.12
C THR A 110 8.26 -16.21 -10.24
N VAL A 111 8.46 -16.08 -8.92
CA VAL A 111 7.35 -15.82 -7.97
C VAL A 111 6.70 -14.48 -8.26
N ALA A 112 7.50 -13.46 -8.56
CA ALA A 112 6.99 -12.15 -8.94
C ALA A 112 6.13 -12.21 -10.22
N ALA A 113 6.62 -12.87 -11.27
CA ALA A 113 5.86 -13.04 -12.51
C ALA A 113 4.54 -13.78 -12.26
N ALA A 114 4.56 -14.87 -11.49
CA ALA A 114 3.37 -15.64 -11.15
C ALA A 114 2.36 -14.85 -10.31
N MET A 115 2.83 -13.99 -9.39
CA MET A 115 1.98 -13.12 -8.59
C MET A 115 1.36 -12.01 -9.46
N LEU A 116 2.17 -11.40 -10.32
CA LEU A 116 1.75 -10.35 -11.23
C LEU A 116 0.74 -10.86 -12.25
N ASP A 117 0.93 -12.05 -12.81
CA ASP A 117 -0.04 -12.70 -13.70
C ASP A 117 -1.44 -12.76 -13.04
N ARG A 118 -1.52 -13.25 -11.81
CA ARG A 118 -2.78 -13.34 -11.06
C ARG A 118 -3.40 -11.98 -10.74
N LEU A 119 -2.58 -10.98 -10.42
CA LEU A 119 -3.07 -9.63 -10.12
C LEU A 119 -3.52 -8.90 -11.39
N LEU A 120 -2.74 -8.99 -12.46
CA LEU A 120 -2.96 -8.25 -13.69
C LEU A 120 -4.07 -8.84 -14.55
N HIS A 121 -4.38 -10.14 -14.41
CA HIS A 121 -5.45 -10.78 -15.17
C HIS A 121 -6.82 -10.10 -15.03
N ARG A 122 -7.16 -9.56 -13.85
CA ARG A 122 -8.41 -8.81 -13.63
C ARG A 122 -8.22 -7.61 -12.72
N SER A 123 -7.31 -6.71 -13.11
CA SER A 123 -7.09 -5.46 -12.39
C SER A 123 -7.27 -4.22 -13.26
N VAL A 124 -7.47 -3.11 -12.57
CA VAL A 124 -7.33 -1.77 -13.13
C VAL A 124 -6.05 -1.19 -12.56
N VAL A 125 -5.06 -0.96 -13.42
CA VAL A 125 -3.80 -0.32 -13.02
C VAL A 125 -3.97 1.18 -13.13
N ILE A 126 -4.00 1.87 -11.98
CA ILE A 126 -4.10 3.32 -11.92
C ILE A 126 -2.71 3.91 -11.71
N ASN A 127 -2.20 4.58 -12.74
CA ASN A 127 -0.96 5.33 -12.64
C ASN A 127 -1.24 6.74 -12.10
N LEU A 128 -0.91 6.93 -10.82
CA LEU A 128 -0.95 8.25 -10.19
C LEU A 128 0.40 8.95 -10.33
N ASP A 129 0.47 9.88 -11.28
CA ASP A 129 1.65 10.69 -11.59
C ASP A 129 1.34 12.16 -11.29
N GLY A 130 2.25 12.85 -10.59
CA GLY A 130 2.04 14.23 -10.13
C GLY A 130 3.01 14.65 -9.04
N GLU A 131 2.99 15.95 -8.69
CA GLU A 131 3.76 16.48 -7.57
C GLU A 131 3.28 15.89 -6.23
N SER A 132 4.21 15.61 -5.32
CA SER A 132 3.88 15.10 -3.99
C SER A 132 2.98 16.10 -3.23
N TYR A 133 1.77 15.66 -2.89
CA TYR A 133 0.81 16.44 -2.12
C TYR A 133 1.40 16.85 -0.75
N ARG A 134 2.20 15.96 -0.15
CA ARG A 134 2.90 16.21 1.12
C ARG A 134 3.93 17.35 1.02
N LEU A 135 4.61 17.49 -0.13
CA LEU A 135 5.55 18.59 -0.37
C LEU A 135 4.82 19.91 -0.64
N ARG A 136 3.66 19.88 -1.31
CA ARG A 136 2.83 21.06 -1.53
C ARG A 136 2.29 21.64 -0.21
N ASP A 137 1.79 20.79 0.68
CA ASP A 137 1.31 21.21 2.01
C ASP A 137 2.46 21.79 2.86
N HIS A 138 3.65 21.15 2.83
CA HIS A 138 4.83 21.67 3.52
C HIS A 138 5.32 23.02 2.97
N HIS A 139 5.30 23.19 1.64
CA HIS A 139 5.69 24.45 1.00
C HIS A 139 4.67 25.55 1.33
N ALA A 140 3.37 25.26 1.29
CA ALA A 140 2.31 26.19 1.66
C ALA A 140 2.41 26.60 3.14
N ALA A 141 2.68 25.65 4.04
CA ALA A 141 2.89 25.92 5.46
C ALA A 141 4.16 26.76 5.71
N ALA A 142 5.27 26.46 5.02
CA ALA A 142 6.52 27.21 5.12
C ALA A 142 6.41 28.63 4.54
N GLU A 143 5.66 28.81 3.46
CA GLU A 143 5.40 30.12 2.86
C GLU A 143 4.48 30.98 3.74
N THR A 144 3.47 30.36 4.35
CA THR A 144 2.63 31.00 5.37
C THR A 144 3.48 31.48 6.53
N LEU A 145 4.36 30.62 7.08
CA LEU A 145 5.26 30.98 8.18
C LEU A 145 6.23 32.10 7.80
N ARG A 146 6.80 32.09 6.58
CA ARG A 146 7.66 33.18 6.09
C ARG A 146 6.92 34.52 5.98
N ARG A 147 5.66 34.52 5.55
CA ARG A 147 4.82 35.72 5.51
C ARG A 147 4.54 36.27 6.91
N THR A 148 4.29 35.40 7.89
CA THR A 148 4.07 35.83 9.28
C THR A 148 5.33 36.43 9.90
N THR A 149 6.52 35.89 9.62
CA THR A 149 7.78 36.42 10.18
C THR A 149 8.27 37.70 9.51
N THR A 150 7.90 37.94 8.24
CA THR A 150 8.31 39.14 7.50
C THR A 150 7.40 40.34 7.76
N GLY A 151 6.15 40.11 8.19
CA GLY A 151 5.19 41.18 8.50
C GLY A 151 5.41 41.93 9.82
N THR A 152 6.27 41.46 10.72
CA THR A 152 6.43 42.03 12.07
C THR A 152 7.53 43.10 12.19
N ARG A 153 8.12 43.55 11.08
CA ARG A 153 9.27 44.48 11.09
C ARG A 153 9.00 45.91 10.59
N GLN A 154 7.75 46.34 10.61
CA GLN A 154 7.38 47.74 10.36
C GLN A 154 6.30 48.14 11.35
N GLN A 155 6.69 48.76 12.47
CA GLN A 155 5.98 49.85 13.17
C GLN A 155 6.74 50.15 14.48
N LEU A 156 7.83 50.91 14.36
CA LEU A 156 8.36 51.74 15.43
C LEU A 156 8.93 52.97 14.73
N HIS A 157 8.12 54.00 14.56
CA HIS A 157 8.51 55.41 14.49
C HIS A 157 7.27 56.29 14.46
#